data_AF-A0A956Z4S2-F1
#
_entry.id   AF-A0A956Z4S2-F1
#
_cell.length_a   1.000
_cell.length_b   1.000
_cell.length_c   1.000
_cell.angle_alpha   90.00
_cell.angle_beta   90.00
_cell.angle_gamma   90.00
#
_symmetry.space_group_name_H-M   'P 1'
#
loop_
_entity.id
_entity.type
_entity.pdbx_description
1 polymer ?
#
loop_
_entity_poly.entity_id
_entity_poly.type
_entity_poly.pdbx_seq_one_letter_code
_entity_poly.pdbx_strand_id
1 'polypeptide(L)'
;MVDVVYKLSHDDAMRVLAAVQAAMEHDQVGAAVAVTDAHGELLAFMRTDNCPLASIQNAINKAFTSARERMESGNVGARAREEGWPLTNFGDLRYTGWGGAVPLLHEGKVVGAVGVSGLSEAEDVALARIGAAALRISKTELLQRIERGWHELLGFLSTLDDAQRTQKTDAVGWTVKDHVVHIAMWEDSINALLAHELRSTRMGIDEATWTSGDFDKINAMIQQRSQAMSWDEVMHMLRNIHTECLTKLAACSDDDLYAGYKAFQPDATSDLPIIRWIIGNSYEHYAEHIPWMQAIAG
;
A
#
# COMPACT_ATOMS: atom_id res chain seq x y z
N MET A 1 7.94 -18.93 0.63
CA MET A 1 8.07 -17.51 0.27
C MET A 1 8.64 -16.78 1.46
N VAL A 2 9.77 -16.10 1.30
CA VAL A 2 10.27 -15.19 2.35
C VAL A 2 9.30 -14.02 2.35
N ASP A 3 8.59 -13.82 3.46
CA ASP A 3 7.70 -12.68 3.65
C ASP A 3 8.58 -11.43 3.52
N VAL A 4 8.58 -10.76 2.36
CA VAL A 4 9.32 -9.52 2.16
C VAL A 4 8.58 -8.46 2.97
N VAL A 5 9.01 -8.29 4.22
CA VAL A 5 8.45 -7.27 5.10
C VAL A 5 8.82 -5.93 4.51
N TYR A 6 7.81 -5.13 4.11
CA TYR A 6 8.01 -3.76 3.70
C TYR A 6 8.87 -3.03 4.73
N LYS A 7 10.02 -2.54 4.28
CA LYS A 7 10.96 -1.81 5.12
C LYS A 7 10.73 -0.33 4.88
N LEU A 8 10.33 0.38 5.92
CA LEU A 8 10.15 1.82 5.88
C LEU A 8 11.44 2.49 5.37
N SER A 9 11.33 3.21 4.25
CA SER A 9 12.48 3.86 3.62
C SER A 9 12.76 5.23 4.23
N HIS A 10 13.90 5.83 3.87
CA HIS A 10 14.20 7.21 4.26
C HIS A 10 13.22 8.20 3.62
N ASP A 11 12.76 7.95 2.39
CA ASP A 11 11.76 8.79 1.73
C ASP A 11 10.41 8.76 2.46
N ASP A 12 10.00 7.57 2.93
CA ASP A 12 8.79 7.43 3.74
C ASP A 12 8.93 8.19 5.06
N ALA A 13 10.08 8.07 5.73
CA ALA A 13 10.35 8.81 6.95
C ALA A 13 10.33 10.34 6.74
N MET A 14 10.87 10.83 5.62
CA MET A 14 10.83 12.25 5.27
C MET A 14 9.40 12.74 4.97
N ARG A 15 8.55 11.91 4.34
CA ARG A 15 7.12 12.24 4.14
C ARG A 15 6.38 12.38 5.47
N VAL A 16 6.63 11.45 6.40
CA VAL A 16 6.08 11.52 7.75
C VAL A 16 6.49 12.83 8.44
N LEU A 17 7.79 13.17 8.42
CA LEU A 17 8.29 14.43 9.00
C LEU A 17 7.66 15.67 8.35
N ALA A 18 7.59 15.71 7.02
CA ALA A 18 7.04 16.86 6.29
C ALA A 18 5.56 17.09 6.60
N ALA A 19 4.77 16.03 6.76
CA ALA A 19 3.36 16.14 7.12
C ALA A 19 3.18 16.73 8.54
N VAL A 20 3.98 16.26 9.50
CA VAL A 20 3.94 16.80 10.87
C VAL A 20 4.45 18.24 10.91
N GLN A 21 5.49 18.57 10.14
CA GLN A 21 6.01 19.93 10.00
C GLN A 21 4.92 20.88 9.53
N ALA A 22 4.24 20.55 8.43
CA ALA A 22 3.20 21.40 7.85
C ALA A 22 2.05 21.66 8.84
N ALA A 23 1.65 20.65 9.62
CA ALA A 23 0.64 20.80 10.66
C ALA A 23 1.10 21.74 11.79
N MET A 24 2.33 21.58 12.27
CA MET A 24 2.90 22.45 13.31
C MET A 24 3.07 23.90 12.83
N GLU A 25 3.46 24.11 11.57
CA GLU A 25 3.59 25.44 10.97
C GLU A 25 2.24 26.14 10.84
N HIS A 26 1.19 25.40 10.43
CA HIS A 26 -0.18 25.91 10.39
C HIS A 26 -0.65 26.39 11.77
N ASP A 27 -0.38 25.60 12.82
CA ASP A 27 -0.80 25.89 14.19
C ASP A 27 0.19 26.78 14.96
N GLN A 28 1.32 27.14 14.34
CA GLN A 28 2.40 27.95 14.90
C GLN A 28 3.01 27.39 16.20
N VAL A 29 3.15 26.06 16.28
CA VAL A 29 3.67 25.33 17.45
C VAL A 29 5.04 24.69 17.18
N GLY A 30 5.78 24.37 18.25
CA GLY A 30 7.14 23.82 18.19
C GLY A 30 7.31 22.49 18.92
N ALA A 31 7.76 21.44 18.23
CA ALA A 31 7.97 20.10 18.81
C ALA A 31 9.14 19.35 18.15
N ALA A 32 9.55 18.26 18.78
CA ALA A 32 10.49 17.27 18.25
C ALA A 32 9.70 16.11 17.67
N VAL A 33 10.09 15.64 16.49
CA VAL A 33 9.47 14.54 15.75
C VAL A 33 10.55 13.51 15.43
N ALA A 34 10.32 12.25 15.79
CA ALA A 34 11.20 11.13 15.54
C ALA A 34 10.46 10.05 14.74
N VAL A 35 11.10 9.51 13.71
CA VAL A 35 10.61 8.37 12.94
C VAL A 35 11.59 7.22 13.09
N THR A 36 11.09 6.04 13.46
CA THR A 36 11.89 4.83 13.66
C THR A 36 11.45 3.71 12.72
N ASP A 37 12.34 2.75 12.47
CA ASP A 37 12.00 1.49 11.83
C ASP A 37 11.19 0.56 12.78
N ALA A 38 10.81 -0.62 12.28
CA ALA A 38 10.05 -1.61 13.05
C ALA A 38 10.78 -2.17 14.28
N HIS A 39 12.10 -1.98 14.38
CA HIS A 39 12.91 -2.33 15.54
C HIS A 39 13.10 -1.15 16.52
N GLY A 40 12.46 -0.01 16.25
CA GLY A 40 12.57 1.19 17.07
C GLY A 40 13.87 1.97 16.86
N GLU A 41 14.65 1.65 15.82
CA GLU A 41 15.88 2.36 15.51
C GLU A 41 15.60 3.59 14.65
N LEU A 42 16.26 4.70 14.99
CA LEU A 42 15.97 6.01 14.42
C LEU A 42 16.31 6.07 12.92
N LEU A 43 15.33 6.45 12.10
CA LEU A 43 15.51 6.69 10.66
C LEU A 43 15.62 8.17 10.34
N ALA A 44 14.76 9.00 10.94
CA ALA A 44 14.72 10.42 10.71
C ALA A 44 14.29 11.19 11.96
N PHE A 45 14.75 12.42 12.09
CA PHE A 45 14.45 13.28 13.22
C PHE A 45 14.37 14.74 12.78
N MET A 46 13.39 15.48 13.31
CA MET A 46 13.24 16.91 13.12
C MET A 46 12.94 17.56 14.46
N ARG A 47 13.55 18.73 14.72
CA ARG A 47 13.20 19.60 15.83
C ARG A 47 12.90 20.98 15.28
N THR A 48 11.69 21.46 15.47
CA THR A 48 11.31 22.81 15.04
C THR A 48 11.77 23.87 16.04
N ASP A 49 11.67 25.13 15.63
CA ASP A 49 11.92 26.27 16.51
C ASP A 49 10.95 26.26 17.70
N ASN A 50 11.37 26.85 18.83
CA ASN A 50 10.62 26.90 20.09
C ASN A 50 10.35 25.53 20.75
N CYS A 51 10.83 24.41 20.19
CA CYS A 51 10.71 23.10 20.83
C CYS A 51 11.56 23.01 22.13
N PRO A 52 10.98 22.56 23.27
CA PRO A 52 11.74 22.30 24.48
C PRO A 52 12.82 21.22 24.28
N LEU A 53 14.03 21.46 24.80
CA LEU A 53 15.18 20.54 24.58
C LEU A 53 14.95 19.13 25.15
N ALA A 54 14.21 19.01 26.25
CA ALA A 54 13.87 17.71 26.85
C ALA A 54 13.05 16.83 25.88
N SER A 55 12.34 17.44 24.95
CA SER A 55 11.49 16.74 23.98
C SER A 55 12.25 15.90 22.97
N ILE A 56 13.53 16.19 22.72
CA ILE A 56 14.35 15.48 21.73
C ILE A 56 14.38 13.98 22.05
N GLN A 57 14.86 13.64 23.24
CA GLN A 57 14.97 12.25 23.65
C GLN A 57 13.61 11.63 23.95
N ASN A 58 12.65 12.43 24.41
CA ASN A 58 11.29 11.95 24.63
C ASN A 58 10.64 11.49 23.33
N ALA A 59 10.73 12.27 22.24
CA ALA A 59 10.16 11.89 20.94
C ALA A 59 10.78 10.59 20.43
N ILE A 60 12.11 10.47 20.50
CA ILE A 60 12.85 9.26 20.09
C ILE A 60 12.40 8.04 20.92
N ASN A 61 12.35 8.17 22.24
CA ASN A 61 11.99 7.07 23.14
C ASN A 61 10.50 6.69 23.04
N LYS A 62 9.60 7.66 22.83
CA LYS A 62 8.17 7.39 22.57
C LYS A 62 8.03 6.59 21.27
N ALA A 63 8.70 7.01 20.19
CA ALA A 63 8.70 6.28 18.92
C ALA A 63 9.27 4.86 19.07
N PHE A 64 10.42 4.72 19.74
CA PHE A 64 11.02 3.42 20.08
C PHE A 64 10.02 2.50 20.80
N THR A 65 9.35 3.01 21.83
CA THR A 65 8.37 2.24 22.61
C THR A 65 7.19 1.81 21.73
N SER A 66 6.69 2.72 20.89
CA SER A 66 5.55 2.43 20.02
C SER A 66 5.88 1.39 18.94
N ALA A 67 7.09 1.44 18.36
CA ALA A 67 7.56 0.46 17.38
C ALA A 67 7.72 -0.94 18.01
N ARG A 68 8.35 -1.02 19.19
CA ARG A 68 8.63 -2.28 19.89
C ARG A 68 7.36 -2.99 20.36
N GLU A 69 6.45 -2.22 20.94
CA GLU A 69 5.20 -2.76 21.52
C GLU A 69 4.05 -2.78 20.52
N ARG A 70 4.27 -2.28 19.29
CA ARG A 70 3.29 -2.28 18.19
C ARG A 70 1.96 -1.60 18.56
N MET A 71 2.03 -0.57 19.41
CA MET A 71 0.87 0.17 19.91
C MET A 71 1.27 1.61 20.27
N GLU A 72 0.31 2.48 20.57
CA GLU A 72 0.62 3.84 21.01
C GLU A 72 1.41 3.84 22.33
N SER A 73 2.44 4.69 22.44
CA SER A 73 3.33 4.71 23.63
C SER A 73 2.59 5.01 24.94
N GLY A 74 1.52 5.82 24.87
CA GLY A 74 0.65 6.12 26.01
C GLY A 74 -0.10 4.89 26.53
N ASN A 75 -0.48 3.96 25.65
CA ASN A 75 -1.16 2.72 26.03
C ASN A 75 -0.23 1.77 26.79
N VAL A 76 1.04 1.71 26.40
CA VAL A 76 2.07 0.95 27.14
C VAL A 76 2.20 1.49 28.56
N GLY A 77 2.26 2.82 28.71
CA GLY A 77 2.30 3.46 30.02
C GLY A 77 1.04 3.27 30.85
N ALA A 78 -0.14 3.31 30.22
CA ALA A 78 -1.41 3.03 30.88
C ALA A 78 -1.46 1.61 31.44
N ARG A 79 -1.08 0.61 30.63
CA ARG A 79 -1.00 -0.80 31.05
C ARG A 79 -0.03 -1.00 32.22
N ALA A 80 1.16 -0.39 32.14
CA ALA A 80 2.16 -0.46 33.21
C ALA A 80 1.63 0.08 34.56
N ARG A 81 0.87 1.18 34.52
CA ARG A 81 0.24 1.78 35.70
C ARG A 81 -0.91 0.92 36.24
N GLU A 82 -1.74 0.38 35.36
CA GLU A 82 -2.88 -0.48 35.73
C GLU A 82 -2.42 -1.79 36.38
N GLU A 83 -1.40 -2.43 35.81
CA GLU A 83 -0.87 -3.71 36.28
C GLU A 83 0.20 -3.57 37.38
N GLY A 84 0.68 -2.34 37.65
CA GLY A 84 1.57 -2.03 38.76
C GLY A 84 3.03 -2.45 38.58
N TRP A 85 3.55 -2.48 37.35
CA TRP A 85 4.96 -2.79 37.06
C TRP A 85 5.72 -1.60 36.46
N PRO A 86 7.03 -1.46 36.75
CA PRO A 86 7.83 -0.37 36.20
C PRO A 86 8.27 -0.67 34.76
N LEU A 87 8.33 0.35 33.90
CA LEU A 87 8.79 0.21 32.50
C LEU A 87 10.19 -0.41 32.37
N THR A 88 11.03 -0.33 33.40
CA THR A 88 12.33 -1.01 33.44
C THR A 88 12.25 -2.54 33.33
N ASN A 89 11.08 -3.14 33.54
CA ASN A 89 10.84 -4.57 33.31
C ASN A 89 11.04 -4.99 31.84
N PHE A 90 10.94 -4.07 30.89
CA PHE A 90 11.27 -4.35 29.48
C PHE A 90 12.77 -4.56 29.22
N GLY A 91 13.64 -4.27 30.20
CA GLY A 91 15.08 -4.51 30.10
C GLY A 91 15.86 -3.50 29.26
N ASP A 92 15.21 -2.44 28.77
CA ASP A 92 15.83 -1.32 28.05
C ASP A 92 15.33 0.02 28.62
N LEU A 93 16.25 0.93 28.93
CA LEU A 93 15.94 2.23 29.54
C LEU A 93 15.33 3.24 28.57
N ARG A 94 15.27 2.93 27.26
CA ARG A 94 14.59 3.74 26.25
C ARG A 94 13.07 3.66 26.35
N TYR A 95 12.51 2.66 27.05
CA TYR A 95 11.06 2.54 27.20
C TYR A 95 10.46 3.73 27.98
N THR A 96 9.49 4.41 27.36
CA THR A 96 8.73 5.51 27.98
C THR A 96 7.23 5.35 27.74
N GLY A 97 6.44 5.58 28.78
CA GLY A 97 4.99 5.39 28.77
C GLY A 97 4.19 6.69 28.61
N TRP A 98 4.83 7.76 28.15
CA TRP A 98 4.15 9.01 27.82
C TRP A 98 3.51 8.92 26.43
N GLY A 99 2.31 9.47 26.27
CA GLY A 99 1.67 9.54 24.96
C GLY A 99 2.41 10.46 24.00
N GLY A 100 2.12 10.32 22.71
CA GLY A 100 2.74 11.11 21.64
C GLY A 100 3.46 10.29 20.57
N ALA A 101 3.42 8.96 20.62
CA ALA A 101 3.87 8.13 19.51
C ALA A 101 2.82 7.11 19.09
N VAL A 102 2.77 6.86 17.79
CA VAL A 102 1.85 5.89 17.15
C VAL A 102 2.62 5.01 16.15
N PRO A 103 2.18 3.75 15.94
CA PRO A 103 2.81 2.87 14.99
C PRO A 103 2.56 3.31 13.55
N LEU A 104 3.57 3.17 12.70
CA LEU A 104 3.47 3.31 11.25
C LEU A 104 3.09 1.96 10.66
N LEU A 105 1.96 1.93 9.95
CA LEU A 105 1.36 0.71 9.43
C LEU A 105 1.53 0.67 7.90
N HIS A 106 1.99 -0.47 7.40
CA HIS A 106 1.92 -0.84 6.00
C HIS A 106 1.19 -2.17 5.91
N GLU A 107 0.06 -2.21 5.19
CA GLU A 107 -0.74 -3.44 5.02
C GLU A 107 -1.15 -4.11 6.36
N GLY A 108 -1.43 -3.30 7.38
CA GLY A 108 -1.78 -3.79 8.73
C GLY A 108 -0.59 -4.31 9.55
N LYS A 109 0.62 -4.35 9.00
CA LYS A 109 1.85 -4.68 9.71
C LYS A 109 2.52 -3.39 10.20
N VAL A 110 3.01 -3.40 11.44
CA VAL A 110 3.84 -2.30 11.96
C VAL A 110 5.21 -2.36 11.30
N VAL A 111 5.56 -1.29 10.57
CA VAL A 111 6.83 -1.13 9.83
C VAL A 111 7.73 -0.05 10.42
N GLY A 112 7.23 0.69 11.41
CA GLY A 112 7.94 1.71 12.14
C GLY A 112 7.06 2.40 13.17
N ALA A 113 7.51 3.54 13.66
CA ALA A 113 6.70 4.42 14.50
C ALA A 113 7.09 5.88 14.26
N VAL A 114 6.16 6.78 14.57
CA VAL A 114 6.40 8.22 14.65
C VAL A 114 6.10 8.68 16.07
N GLY A 115 7.01 9.45 16.65
CA GLY A 115 6.88 10.04 17.98
C GLY A 115 7.05 11.55 17.94
N VAL A 116 6.17 12.26 18.64
CA VAL A 116 6.16 13.71 18.80
C VAL A 116 6.30 14.06 20.27
N SER A 117 7.07 15.09 20.57
CA SER A 117 7.17 15.63 21.92
C SER A 117 7.40 17.14 21.89
N GLY A 118 6.70 17.87 22.73
CA GLY A 118 6.90 19.31 22.91
C GLY A 118 5.65 20.07 23.32
N LEU A 119 4.49 19.45 23.15
CA LEU A 119 3.17 20.02 23.43
C LEU A 119 2.45 19.22 24.52
N SER A 120 1.15 19.42 24.69
CA SER A 120 0.36 18.51 25.53
C SER A 120 0.33 17.10 24.92
N GLU A 121 0.09 16.08 25.75
CA GLU A 121 0.04 14.70 25.28
C GLU A 121 -0.99 14.50 24.15
N ALA A 122 -2.15 15.17 24.25
CA ALA A 122 -3.20 15.09 23.23
C ALA A 122 -2.75 15.70 21.88
N GLU A 123 -2.04 16.83 21.92
CA GLU A 123 -1.50 17.49 20.73
C GLU A 123 -0.36 16.68 20.11
N ASP A 124 0.56 16.16 20.92
CA ASP A 124 1.64 15.26 20.47
C ASP A 124 1.04 14.03 19.74
N VAL A 125 0.00 13.40 20.31
CA VAL A 125 -0.68 12.24 19.70
C VAL A 125 -1.37 12.64 18.39
N ALA A 126 -2.05 13.78 18.34
CA ALA A 126 -2.73 14.25 17.13
C ALA A 126 -1.73 14.46 15.98
N LEU A 127 -0.60 15.12 16.26
CA LEU A 127 0.50 15.32 15.31
C LEU A 127 1.12 13.99 14.86
N ALA A 128 1.37 13.06 15.79
CA ALA A 128 1.90 11.74 15.45
C ALA A 128 0.94 10.98 14.51
N ARG A 129 -0.38 11.08 14.71
CA ARG A 129 -1.39 10.47 13.83
C ARG A 129 -1.41 11.10 12.43
N ILE A 130 -1.20 12.42 12.31
CA ILE A 130 -1.02 13.08 11.01
C ILE A 130 0.19 12.51 10.28
N GLY A 131 1.32 12.38 10.99
CA GLY A 131 2.52 11.76 10.44
C GLY A 131 2.27 10.33 9.96
N ALA A 132 1.58 9.51 10.76
CA ALA A 132 1.25 8.15 10.38
C ALA A 132 0.31 8.05 9.17
N ALA A 133 -0.65 8.96 9.06
CA ALA A 133 -1.53 9.04 7.91
C ALA A 133 -0.79 9.42 6.62
N ALA A 134 0.35 10.12 6.70
CA ALA A 134 1.15 10.52 5.53
C ALA A 134 1.78 9.35 4.77
N LEU A 135 1.83 8.14 5.36
CA LEU A 135 2.22 6.92 4.65
C LEU A 135 1.10 6.35 3.76
N ARG A 136 -0.13 6.86 3.89
CA ARG A 136 -1.20 6.50 2.98
C ARG A 136 -0.95 7.13 1.62
N ILE A 137 -0.96 6.31 0.58
CA ILE A 137 -1.14 6.77 -0.80
C ILE A 137 -2.54 7.39 -0.89
N SER A 138 -2.63 8.67 -1.27
CA SER A 138 -3.90 9.33 -1.57
C SER A 138 -4.46 8.86 -2.91
N LYS A 139 -5.76 9.06 -3.15
CA LYS A 139 -6.41 8.81 -4.43
C LYS A 139 -5.69 9.53 -5.57
N THR A 140 -5.27 10.77 -5.34
CA THR A 140 -4.54 11.55 -6.34
C THR A 140 -3.21 10.90 -6.71
N GLU A 141 -2.42 10.51 -5.71
CA GLU A 141 -1.16 9.80 -5.93
C GLU A 141 -1.39 8.43 -6.60
N LEU A 142 -2.41 7.69 -6.15
CA LEU A 142 -2.79 6.40 -6.74
C LEU A 142 -3.11 6.54 -8.24
N LEU A 143 -3.97 7.49 -8.60
CA LEU A 143 -4.35 7.74 -9.99
C LEU A 143 -3.15 8.18 -10.84
N GLN A 144 -2.25 9.01 -10.31
CA GLN A 144 -1.03 9.41 -11.01
C GLN A 144 -0.08 8.23 -11.28
N ARG A 145 0.03 7.28 -10.33
CA ARG A 145 0.82 6.06 -10.53
C ARG A 145 0.19 5.13 -11.56
N ILE A 146 -1.13 4.95 -11.50
CA ILE A 146 -1.90 4.18 -12.48
C ILE A 146 -1.70 4.78 -13.88
N GLU A 147 -1.86 6.09 -14.03
CA GLU A 147 -1.70 6.79 -15.30
C GLU A 147 -0.28 6.65 -15.86
N ARG A 148 0.75 6.77 -15.00
CA ARG A 148 2.15 6.57 -15.42
C ARG A 148 2.40 5.15 -15.91
N GLY A 149 2.05 4.14 -15.11
CA GLY A 149 2.23 2.74 -15.47
C GLY A 149 1.44 2.38 -16.74
N TRP A 150 0.25 2.95 -16.90
CA TRP A 150 -0.56 2.79 -18.10
C TRP A 150 0.11 3.36 -19.35
N HIS A 151 0.68 4.57 -19.27
CA HIS A 151 1.44 5.16 -20.37
C HIS A 151 2.69 4.35 -20.72
N GLU A 152 3.39 3.80 -19.72
CA GLU A 152 4.54 2.91 -19.94
C GLU A 152 4.14 1.62 -20.65
N LEU A 153 3.05 0.98 -20.20
CA LEU A 153 2.49 -0.22 -20.84
C LEU A 153 2.11 0.06 -22.29
N LEU A 154 1.26 1.06 -22.55
CA LEU A 154 0.83 1.40 -23.92
C LEU A 154 2.00 1.83 -24.80
N GLY A 155 2.97 2.57 -24.23
CA GLY A 155 4.20 2.97 -24.91
C GLY A 155 4.95 1.74 -25.40
N PHE A 156 5.21 0.77 -24.53
CA PHE A 156 5.83 -0.50 -24.90
C PHE A 156 5.03 -1.26 -25.96
N LEU A 157 3.74 -1.50 -25.73
CA LEU A 157 2.89 -2.28 -26.66
C LEU A 157 2.82 -1.66 -28.07
N SER A 158 2.92 -0.34 -28.18
CA SER A 158 2.92 0.37 -29.47
C SER A 158 4.14 0.11 -30.33
N THR A 159 5.26 -0.35 -29.73
CA THR A 159 6.52 -0.62 -30.45
C THR A 159 6.55 -1.98 -31.13
N LEU A 160 5.67 -2.89 -30.73
CA LEU A 160 5.73 -4.29 -31.15
C LEU A 160 5.20 -4.48 -32.57
N ASP A 161 5.78 -5.39 -33.33
CA ASP A 161 5.21 -5.90 -34.58
C ASP A 161 4.25 -7.08 -34.35
N ASP A 162 3.56 -7.55 -35.40
CA ASP A 162 2.57 -8.62 -35.27
C ASP A 162 3.17 -9.95 -34.83
N ALA A 163 4.42 -10.26 -35.20
CA ALA A 163 5.09 -11.49 -34.80
C ALA A 163 5.44 -11.46 -33.30
N GLN A 164 5.92 -10.32 -32.81
CA GLN A 164 6.19 -10.09 -31.39
C GLN A 164 4.91 -10.13 -30.55
N ARG A 165 3.79 -9.60 -31.06
CA ARG A 165 2.50 -9.59 -30.36
C ARG A 165 1.88 -10.97 -30.23
N THR A 166 1.97 -11.81 -31.27
CA THR A 166 1.07 -12.97 -31.43
C THR A 166 1.75 -14.31 -31.71
N GLN A 167 3.03 -14.34 -32.09
CA GLN A 167 3.69 -15.58 -32.52
C GLN A 167 4.78 -16.04 -31.56
N LYS A 168 5.57 -15.10 -31.02
CA LYS A 168 6.63 -15.43 -30.05
C LYS A 168 6.02 -15.73 -28.69
N THR A 169 6.65 -16.65 -27.95
CA THR A 169 6.20 -17.04 -26.62
C THR A 169 7.34 -17.02 -25.59
N ASP A 170 6.98 -16.93 -24.31
CA ASP A 170 7.87 -17.20 -23.21
C ASP A 170 8.12 -18.71 -23.01
N ALA A 171 8.79 -19.06 -21.91
CA ALA A 171 9.13 -20.44 -21.56
C ALA A 171 7.91 -21.32 -21.22
N VAL A 172 6.76 -20.72 -20.89
CA VAL A 172 5.51 -21.44 -20.55
C VAL A 172 4.48 -21.35 -21.68
N GLY A 173 4.84 -20.77 -22.83
CA GLY A 173 4.03 -20.72 -24.04
C GLY A 173 3.09 -19.52 -24.13
N TRP A 174 3.28 -18.48 -23.32
CA TRP A 174 2.49 -17.26 -23.36
C TRP A 174 3.03 -16.29 -24.40
N THR A 175 2.15 -15.75 -25.23
CA THR A 175 2.43 -14.62 -26.12
C THR A 175 2.30 -13.30 -25.38
N VAL A 176 2.78 -12.20 -25.98
CA VAL A 176 2.49 -10.85 -25.46
C VAL A 176 0.98 -10.61 -25.37
N LYS A 177 0.20 -11.05 -26.37
CA LYS A 177 -1.26 -10.97 -26.34
C LYS A 177 -1.87 -11.67 -25.11
N ASP A 178 -1.34 -12.83 -24.72
CA ASP A 178 -1.81 -13.55 -23.53
C ASP A 178 -1.55 -12.76 -22.25
N HIS A 179 -0.37 -12.16 -22.11
CA HIS A 179 -0.08 -11.27 -20.99
C HIS A 179 -1.02 -10.06 -20.94
N VAL A 180 -1.32 -9.44 -22.10
CA VAL A 180 -2.24 -8.29 -22.15
C VAL A 180 -3.66 -8.67 -21.72
N VAL A 181 -4.17 -9.82 -22.18
CA VAL A 181 -5.49 -10.32 -21.76
C VAL A 181 -5.50 -10.62 -20.27
N HIS A 182 -4.43 -11.22 -19.75
CA HIS A 182 -4.29 -11.48 -18.32
C HIS A 182 -4.32 -10.21 -17.48
N ILE A 183 -3.51 -9.20 -17.84
CA ILE A 183 -3.52 -7.88 -17.19
C ILE A 183 -4.94 -7.29 -17.20
N ALA A 184 -5.58 -7.26 -18.39
CA ALA A 184 -6.92 -6.71 -18.54
C ALA A 184 -7.95 -7.44 -17.65
N MET A 185 -7.93 -8.77 -17.59
CA MET A 185 -8.90 -9.53 -16.81
C MET A 185 -8.72 -9.36 -15.29
N TRP A 186 -7.48 -9.26 -14.82
CA TRP A 186 -7.20 -8.99 -13.41
C TRP A 186 -7.56 -7.55 -13.01
N GLU A 187 -7.34 -6.56 -13.88
CA GLU A 187 -7.84 -5.19 -13.69
C GLU A 187 -9.38 -5.15 -13.70
N ASP A 188 -10.05 -5.91 -14.57
CA ASP A 188 -11.53 -5.96 -14.59
C ASP A 188 -12.10 -6.63 -13.33
N SER A 189 -11.32 -7.46 -12.65
CA SER A 189 -11.67 -7.93 -11.31
C SER A 189 -11.76 -6.76 -10.31
N ILE A 190 -10.95 -5.70 -10.46
CA ILE A 190 -11.06 -4.50 -9.62
C ILE A 190 -12.32 -3.70 -9.95
N ASN A 191 -12.72 -3.64 -11.22
CA ASN A 191 -14.01 -3.07 -11.61
C ASN A 191 -15.18 -3.76 -10.88
N ALA A 192 -15.16 -5.09 -10.78
CA ALA A 192 -16.16 -5.83 -10.02
C ALA A 192 -16.09 -5.53 -8.52
N LEU A 193 -14.89 -5.52 -7.94
CA LEU A 193 -14.69 -5.21 -6.52
C LEU A 193 -15.28 -3.84 -6.14
N LEU A 194 -14.96 -2.80 -6.92
CA LEU A 194 -15.46 -1.44 -6.72
C LEU A 194 -16.97 -1.31 -6.95
N ALA A 195 -17.57 -2.25 -7.67
CA ALA A 195 -19.02 -2.33 -7.89
C ALA A 195 -19.75 -3.23 -6.88
N HIS A 196 -19.06 -3.77 -5.86
CA HIS A 196 -19.59 -4.77 -4.93
C HIS A 196 -20.06 -6.06 -5.65
N GLU A 197 -19.45 -6.39 -6.79
CA GLU A 197 -19.71 -7.59 -7.57
C GLU A 197 -18.64 -8.66 -7.30
N LEU A 198 -18.97 -9.92 -7.62
CA LEU A 198 -18.03 -11.02 -7.53
C LEU A 198 -16.96 -10.91 -8.64
N ARG A 199 -15.70 -10.88 -8.19
CA ARG A 199 -14.51 -10.83 -9.06
C ARG A 199 -14.44 -12.02 -10.02
N SER A 200 -14.68 -13.22 -9.49
CA SER A 200 -14.73 -14.46 -10.26
C SER A 200 -15.72 -14.39 -11.41
N THR A 201 -16.96 -13.97 -11.13
CA THR A 201 -18.03 -13.84 -12.13
C THR A 201 -17.65 -12.87 -13.23
N ARG A 202 -17.08 -11.71 -12.89
CA ARG A 202 -16.63 -10.72 -13.88
C ARG A 202 -15.53 -11.27 -14.79
N MET A 203 -14.58 -12.02 -14.21
CA MET A 203 -13.52 -12.68 -14.96
C MET A 203 -14.03 -13.92 -15.74
N GLY A 204 -15.27 -14.37 -15.54
CA GLY A 204 -15.80 -15.59 -16.13
C GLY A 204 -15.18 -16.87 -15.56
N ILE A 205 -14.72 -16.82 -14.32
CA ILE A 205 -14.16 -17.95 -13.57
C ILE A 205 -15.25 -18.53 -12.68
N ASP A 206 -15.46 -19.85 -12.74
CA ASP A 206 -16.44 -20.50 -11.89
C ASP A 206 -16.02 -20.49 -10.41
N GLU A 207 -17.00 -20.59 -9.51
CA GLU A 207 -16.79 -20.50 -8.07
C GLU A 207 -15.86 -21.60 -7.54
N ALA A 208 -15.92 -22.81 -8.09
CA ALA A 208 -15.08 -23.92 -7.64
C ALA A 208 -13.62 -23.67 -8.00
N THR A 209 -13.34 -23.20 -9.21
CA THR A 209 -11.99 -22.82 -9.64
C THR A 209 -11.48 -21.64 -8.83
N TRP A 210 -12.27 -20.58 -8.65
CA TRP A 210 -11.88 -19.40 -7.86
C TRP A 210 -11.54 -19.76 -6.40
N THR A 211 -12.43 -20.51 -5.74
CA THR A 211 -12.29 -20.86 -4.32
C THR A 211 -11.14 -21.84 -4.07
N SER A 212 -10.73 -22.61 -5.09
CA SER A 212 -9.57 -23.50 -4.98
C SER A 212 -8.25 -22.75 -4.75
N GLY A 213 -8.18 -21.46 -5.13
CA GLY A 213 -6.94 -20.68 -5.08
C GLY A 213 -5.87 -21.13 -6.09
N ASP A 214 -6.25 -21.98 -7.04
CA ASP A 214 -5.37 -22.52 -8.08
C ASP A 214 -5.21 -21.49 -9.21
N PHE A 215 -4.28 -20.56 -9.02
CA PHE A 215 -4.03 -19.49 -9.99
C PHE A 215 -3.55 -20.02 -11.35
N ASP A 216 -2.90 -21.19 -11.40
CA ASP A 216 -2.49 -21.80 -12.66
C ASP A 216 -3.69 -22.21 -13.50
N LYS A 217 -4.74 -22.77 -12.88
CA LYS A 217 -6.01 -23.07 -13.57
C LYS A 217 -6.71 -21.81 -14.06
N ILE A 218 -6.78 -20.78 -13.24
CA ILE A 218 -7.37 -19.49 -13.62
C ILE A 218 -6.62 -18.91 -14.82
N ASN A 219 -5.29 -18.90 -14.76
CA ASN A 219 -4.43 -18.39 -15.82
C ASN A 219 -4.55 -19.20 -17.11
N ALA A 220 -4.71 -20.53 -17.03
CA ALA A 220 -4.97 -21.37 -18.19
C ALA A 220 -6.30 -21.04 -18.87
N MET A 221 -7.36 -20.76 -18.09
CA MET A 221 -8.65 -20.31 -18.65
C MET A 221 -8.53 -18.95 -19.35
N ILE A 222 -7.80 -18.02 -18.75
CA ILE A 222 -7.50 -16.69 -19.33
C ILE A 222 -6.72 -16.84 -20.64
N GLN A 223 -5.66 -17.66 -20.65
CA GLN A 223 -4.85 -17.92 -21.84
C GLN A 223 -5.70 -18.56 -22.95
N GLN A 224 -6.56 -19.53 -22.62
CA GLN A 224 -7.47 -20.14 -23.59
C GLN A 224 -8.41 -19.11 -24.23
N ARG A 225 -8.93 -18.16 -23.43
CA ARG A 225 -9.79 -17.08 -23.93
C ARG A 225 -9.05 -16.14 -24.88
N SER A 226 -7.80 -15.79 -24.55
CA SER A 226 -6.93 -14.96 -25.41
C SER A 226 -6.73 -15.54 -26.81
N GLN A 227 -6.68 -16.88 -26.95
CA GLN A 227 -6.50 -17.52 -28.25
C GLN A 227 -7.62 -17.20 -29.25
N ALA A 228 -8.85 -16.98 -28.78
CA ALA A 228 -10.00 -16.66 -29.62
C ALA A 228 -10.07 -15.18 -30.05
N MET A 229 -9.18 -14.32 -29.52
CA MET A 229 -9.24 -12.87 -29.74
C MET A 229 -8.16 -12.38 -30.71
N SER A 230 -8.52 -11.42 -31.56
CA SER A 230 -7.58 -10.62 -32.34
C SER A 230 -6.86 -9.60 -31.45
N TRP A 231 -5.71 -9.09 -31.91
CA TRP A 231 -4.97 -8.05 -31.20
C TRP A 231 -5.81 -6.78 -30.98
N ASP A 232 -6.60 -6.37 -31.98
CA ASP A 232 -7.45 -5.19 -31.89
C ASP A 232 -8.57 -5.35 -30.85
N GLU A 233 -9.18 -6.53 -30.77
CA GLU A 233 -10.18 -6.85 -29.74
C GLU A 233 -9.56 -6.82 -28.34
N VAL A 234 -8.34 -7.36 -28.18
CA VAL A 234 -7.60 -7.33 -26.91
C VAL A 234 -7.28 -5.88 -26.50
N MET A 235 -6.78 -5.06 -27.43
CA MET A 235 -6.48 -3.65 -27.13
C MET A 235 -7.73 -2.82 -26.85
N HIS A 236 -8.86 -3.11 -27.51
CA HIS A 236 -10.13 -2.46 -27.21
C HIS A 236 -10.65 -2.85 -25.83
N MET A 237 -10.60 -4.15 -25.49
CA MET A 237 -10.96 -4.67 -24.17
C MET A 237 -10.12 -4.01 -23.07
N LEU A 238 -8.79 -4.03 -23.19
CA LEU A 238 -7.86 -3.46 -22.22
C LEU A 238 -8.20 -1.98 -21.95
N ARG A 239 -8.36 -1.17 -23.01
CA ARG A 239 -8.66 0.27 -22.87
C ARG A 239 -10.01 0.53 -22.22
N ASN A 240 -11.03 -0.25 -22.54
CA ASN A 240 -12.37 -0.09 -21.96
C ASN A 240 -12.36 -0.43 -20.48
N ILE A 241 -11.75 -1.55 -20.10
CA ILE A 241 -11.60 -1.98 -18.70
C ILE A 241 -10.86 -0.91 -17.89
N HIS A 242 -9.75 -0.41 -18.43
CA HIS A 242 -8.96 0.63 -17.79
C HIS A 242 -9.75 1.94 -17.59
N THR A 243 -10.51 2.36 -18.62
CA THR A 243 -11.35 3.57 -18.54
C THR A 243 -12.47 3.41 -17.50
N GLU A 244 -13.09 2.24 -17.41
CA GLU A 244 -14.07 1.91 -16.37
C GLU A 244 -13.43 1.97 -14.97
N CYS A 245 -12.22 1.42 -14.82
CA CYS A 245 -11.48 1.42 -13.56
C CYS A 245 -11.17 2.85 -13.09
N LEU A 246 -10.62 3.69 -13.96
CA LEU A 246 -10.36 5.11 -13.64
C LEU A 246 -11.65 5.86 -13.27
N THR A 247 -12.77 5.57 -13.96
CA THR A 247 -14.06 6.19 -13.66
C THR A 247 -14.55 5.84 -12.26
N LYS A 248 -14.45 4.56 -11.87
CA LYS A 248 -14.83 4.11 -10.52
C LYS A 248 -13.90 4.65 -9.44
N LEU A 249 -12.59 4.60 -9.67
CA LEU A 249 -11.60 5.14 -8.73
C LEU A 249 -11.76 6.66 -8.53
N ALA A 250 -12.10 7.41 -9.57
CA ALA A 250 -12.36 8.85 -9.46
C ALA A 250 -13.54 9.15 -8.50
N ALA A 251 -14.53 8.26 -8.45
CA ALA A 251 -15.70 8.37 -7.57
C ALA A 251 -15.43 7.98 -6.10
N CYS A 252 -14.34 7.26 -5.81
CA CYS A 252 -13.94 6.90 -4.45
C CYS A 252 -13.41 8.12 -3.66
N SER A 253 -13.56 8.09 -2.33
CA SER A 253 -12.80 8.91 -1.39
C SER A 253 -11.49 8.23 -0.99
N ASP A 254 -10.59 8.94 -0.31
CA ASP A 254 -9.40 8.32 0.28
C ASP A 254 -9.79 7.22 1.29
N ASP A 255 -10.81 7.45 2.11
CA ASP A 255 -11.25 6.47 3.11
C ASP A 255 -11.83 5.20 2.47
N ASP A 256 -12.53 5.31 1.34
CA ASP A 256 -13.02 4.14 0.60
C ASP A 256 -11.88 3.23 0.14
N LEU A 257 -10.74 3.82 -0.29
CA LEU A 257 -9.56 3.05 -0.69
C LEU A 257 -8.94 2.28 0.49
N TYR A 258 -9.07 2.82 1.70
CA TYR A 258 -8.56 2.19 2.93
C TYR A 258 -9.59 1.33 3.67
N ALA A 259 -10.83 1.27 3.19
CA ALA A 259 -11.84 0.39 3.75
C ALA A 259 -11.44 -1.09 3.58
N GLY A 260 -11.75 -1.89 4.60
CA GLY A 260 -11.47 -3.32 4.61
C GLY A 260 -12.19 -4.04 3.48
N TYR A 261 -11.57 -5.07 2.93
CA TYR A 261 -12.10 -5.82 1.79
C TYR A 261 -13.52 -6.38 2.05
N LYS A 262 -13.88 -6.69 3.30
CA LYS A 262 -15.23 -7.17 3.64
C LYS A 262 -16.33 -6.13 3.49
N ALA A 263 -15.98 -4.84 3.46
CA ALA A 263 -16.94 -3.79 3.11
C ALA A 263 -17.44 -3.92 1.67
N PHE A 264 -16.65 -4.54 0.78
CA PHE A 264 -16.97 -4.75 -0.61
C PHE A 264 -17.44 -6.18 -0.91
N GLN A 265 -16.85 -7.17 -0.24
CA GLN A 265 -17.20 -8.58 -0.35
C GLN A 265 -17.30 -9.22 1.05
N PRO A 266 -18.50 -9.24 1.66
CA PRO A 266 -18.68 -9.66 3.06
C PRO A 266 -18.14 -11.06 3.41
N ASP A 267 -18.21 -11.99 2.44
CA ASP A 267 -17.78 -13.38 2.61
C ASP A 267 -16.27 -13.61 2.35
N ALA A 268 -15.51 -12.54 2.10
CA ALA A 268 -14.08 -12.65 1.84
C ALA A 268 -13.27 -13.11 3.06
N THR A 269 -12.18 -13.83 2.81
CA THR A 269 -11.28 -14.34 3.86
C THR A 269 -10.36 -13.25 4.43
N SER A 270 -10.02 -12.25 3.62
CA SER A 270 -9.21 -11.10 4.02
C SER A 270 -10.09 -9.88 4.31
N ASP A 271 -9.66 -9.03 5.24
CA ASP A 271 -10.28 -7.73 5.49
C ASP A 271 -9.27 -6.58 5.43
N LEU A 272 -8.18 -6.81 4.69
CA LEU A 272 -7.17 -5.78 4.46
C LEU A 272 -7.72 -4.68 3.53
N PRO A 273 -7.14 -3.47 3.55
CA PRO A 273 -7.58 -2.37 2.70
C PRO A 273 -7.64 -2.70 1.21
N ILE A 274 -8.73 -2.33 0.53
CA ILE A 274 -8.93 -2.66 -0.90
C ILE A 274 -7.87 -2.03 -1.83
N ILE A 275 -7.25 -0.91 -1.44
CA ILE A 275 -6.17 -0.26 -2.21
C ILE A 275 -5.05 -1.23 -2.56
N ARG A 276 -4.80 -2.27 -1.76
CA ARG A 276 -3.80 -3.31 -2.04
C ARG A 276 -4.10 -4.07 -3.33
N TRP A 277 -5.36 -4.44 -3.54
CA TRP A 277 -5.77 -5.13 -4.77
C TRP A 277 -5.77 -4.19 -5.96
N ILE A 278 -6.16 -2.93 -5.76
CA ILE A 278 -6.12 -1.91 -6.82
C ILE A 278 -4.68 -1.74 -7.31
N ILE A 279 -3.71 -1.56 -6.39
CA ILE A 279 -2.29 -1.42 -6.72
C ILE A 279 -1.77 -2.67 -7.45
N GLY A 280 -1.98 -3.85 -6.86
CA GLY A 280 -1.46 -5.12 -7.38
C GLY A 280 -2.14 -5.63 -8.66
N ASN A 281 -3.24 -5.01 -9.11
CA ASN A 281 -3.92 -5.33 -10.38
C ASN A 281 -3.98 -4.10 -11.30
N SER A 282 -3.07 -3.13 -11.09
CA SER A 282 -2.88 -1.96 -11.97
C SER A 282 -1.40 -1.72 -12.23
N TYR A 283 -0.82 -0.60 -11.78
CA TYR A 283 0.54 -0.19 -12.18
C TYR A 283 1.65 -1.15 -11.73
N GLU A 284 1.51 -1.84 -10.60
CA GLU A 284 2.48 -2.88 -10.22
C GLU A 284 2.37 -4.10 -11.14
N HIS A 285 1.16 -4.48 -11.52
CA HIS A 285 0.93 -5.60 -12.44
C HIS A 285 1.47 -5.30 -13.84
N TYR A 286 1.30 -4.06 -14.31
CA TYR A 286 1.90 -3.62 -15.59
C TYR A 286 3.43 -3.73 -15.53
N ALA A 287 4.03 -3.20 -14.46
CA ALA A 287 5.48 -3.21 -14.26
C ALA A 287 6.06 -4.62 -14.11
N GLU A 288 5.32 -5.55 -13.49
CA GLU A 288 5.70 -6.95 -13.37
C GLU A 288 5.75 -7.65 -14.75
N HIS A 289 4.75 -7.40 -15.60
CA HIS A 289 4.62 -8.10 -16.88
C HIS A 289 5.43 -7.49 -18.03
N ILE A 290 5.74 -6.18 -18.00
CA ILE A 290 6.53 -5.54 -19.06
C ILE A 290 7.85 -6.28 -19.34
N PRO A 291 8.68 -6.63 -18.33
CA PRO A 291 9.92 -7.39 -18.55
C PRO A 291 9.71 -8.75 -19.21
N TRP A 292 8.63 -9.47 -18.87
CA TRP A 292 8.32 -10.76 -19.50
C TRP A 292 7.96 -10.58 -20.97
N MET A 293 7.11 -9.59 -21.28
CA MET A 293 6.74 -9.27 -22.66
C MET A 293 7.94 -8.74 -23.49
N GLN A 294 8.85 -7.99 -22.87
CA GLN A 294 10.11 -7.56 -23.51
C GLN A 294 10.98 -8.76 -23.88
N ALA A 295 11.12 -9.74 -22.99
CA ALA A 295 11.87 -10.97 -23.26
C ALA A 295 11.27 -11.78 -24.43
N ILE A 296 9.94 -11.77 -24.60
CA ILE A 296 9.25 -12.37 -25.75
C ILE A 296 9.55 -11.58 -27.04
N ALA A 297 9.50 -10.25 -26.97
CA ALA A 297 9.66 -9.39 -28.14
C ALA A 297 11.05 -9.50 -28.78
N GLY A 298 12.09 -9.75 -27.98
CA GLY A 298 13.49 -9.87 -28.40
C GLY A 298 14.14 -8.50 -28.57
#